data_AF-A0A966QIM2-F1
#
_entry.id   AF-A0A966QIM2-F1
#
_cell.length_a   1.000
_cell.length_b   1.000
_cell.length_c   1.000
_cell.angle_alpha   90.00
_cell.angle_beta   90.00
_cell.angle_gamma   90.00
#
_symmetry.space_group_name_H-M   'P 1'
#
loop_
_entity.id
_entity.type
_entity.pdbx_description
1 polymer ?
#
loop_
_entity_poly.entity_id
_entity_poly.type
_entity_poly.pdbx_seq_one_letter_code
_entity_poly.pdbx_strand_id
1 'polypeptide(L)' 'AGADPDTVALELGDLLFSVVNLSRHLGVDAEGALRAASNKFRSRFEIVERLAAQRSIDLQSASLETLDQLWDIAKGQ' A
#
# COMPACT_ATOMS: atom_id res chain seq x y z
N ALA A 1 15.61 23.79 8.15
CA ALA A 1 16.14 22.66 8.95
C ALA A 1 15.52 21.40 8.39
N GLY A 2 16.25 20.66 7.55
CA GLY A 2 15.81 19.34 7.10
C GLY A 2 16.01 18.38 8.26
N ALA A 3 15.00 17.58 8.59
CA ALA A 3 15.15 16.55 9.60
C ALA A 3 16.28 15.60 9.17
N ASP A 4 17.22 15.36 10.07
CA ASP A 4 18.23 14.32 9.95
C ASP A 4 17.53 12.99 9.59
N PRO A 5 17.97 12.23 8.57
CA PRO A 5 17.39 10.94 8.23
C PRO A 5 17.19 10.01 9.44
N ASP A 6 18.09 10.07 10.42
CA ASP A 6 17.99 9.29 11.66
C ASP A 6 16.79 9.74 12.52
N THR A 7 16.52 11.04 12.55
CA THR A 7 15.34 11.61 13.22
C THR A 7 14.05 11.18 12.51
N VAL A 8 14.01 11.17 11.18
CA VAL A 8 12.81 10.73 10.43
C VAL A 8 12.50 9.26 10.70
N ALA A 9 13.51 8.40 10.76
CA ALA A 9 13.34 6.99 11.05
C ALA A 9 12.76 6.75 12.46
N LEU A 10 13.23 7.51 13.46
CA LEU A 10 12.73 7.44 14.83
C LEU A 10 11.25 7.87 14.93
N GLU A 11 10.89 9.00 14.34
CA GLU A 11 9.50 9.50 14.35
C GLU A 11 8.55 8.54 13.61
N LEU A 12 8.99 7.94 12.51
CA LEU A 12 8.22 6.91 11.81
C LEU A 12 8.05 5.65 12.68
N GLY A 13 9.09 5.27 13.43
CA GLY A 13 9.04 4.19 14.40
C GLY A 13 7.98 4.41 15.49
N ASP A 14 7.94 5.62 16.06
CA ASP A 14 6.96 5.98 17.09
C ASP A 14 5.52 5.97 16.54
N LEU A 15 5.33 6.40 15.29
CA LEU A 15 4.03 6.31 14.62
C LEU A 15 3.60 4.85 14.43
N LEU A 16 4.49 4.00 13.91
CA LEU A 16 4.21 2.56 13.73
C LEU A 16 3.91 1.88 15.07
N PHE A 17 4.68 2.17 16.11
CA PHE A 17 4.45 1.65 17.46
C PHE A 17 3.10 2.10 18.03
N SER A 18 2.72 3.36 17.80
CA SER A 18 1.42 3.90 18.19
C SER A 18 0.26 3.17 17.51
N VAL A 19 0.38 2.83 16.22
CA VAL A 19 -0.63 2.05 15.48
C VAL A 19 -0.75 0.60 16.00
N VAL A 20 0.38 -0.03 16.34
CA VAL A 20 0.38 -1.36 16.97
C VAL A 20 -0.30 -1.33 18.34
N ASN A 21 -0.02 -0.29 19.15
CA ASN A 21 -0.69 -0.11 20.43
C ASN A 21 -2.19 0.13 20.30
N LEU A 22 -2.60 0.93 19.31
CA LEU A 22 -4.02 1.11 19.01
C LEU A 22 -4.69 -0.23 18.67
N SER A 23 -4.05 -1.04 17.83
CA SER A 23 -4.55 -2.37 17.48
C SER A 23 -4.75 -3.24 18.73
N ARG A 24 -3.79 -3.24 19.66
CA ARG A 24 -3.91 -3.92 20.97
C ARG A 24 -5.11 -3.40 21.78
N HIS A 25 -5.30 -2.08 21.86
CA HIS A 25 -6.43 -1.49 22.59
C HIS A 25 -7.80 -1.83 21.97
N LEU A 26 -7.85 -2.04 20.66
CA LEU A 26 -9.06 -2.42 19.93
C LEU A 26 -9.28 -3.94 19.87
N GLY A 27 -8.37 -4.75 20.42
CA GLY A 27 -8.44 -6.22 20.34
C GLY A 27 -8.20 -6.77 18.92
N VAL A 28 -7.49 -6.02 18.08
CA VAL A 28 -7.15 -6.40 16.71
C VAL A 28 -5.72 -6.95 16.67
N ASP A 29 -5.52 -8.09 16.02
CA ASP A 29 -4.17 -8.60 15.70
C ASP A 29 -3.52 -7.73 14.62
N ALA A 30 -2.54 -6.92 15.02
CA ALA A 30 -1.85 -5.98 14.13
C ALA A 30 -1.13 -6.69 12.97
N GLU A 31 -0.47 -7.83 13.24
CA GLU A 31 0.27 -8.57 12.23
C GLU A 31 -0.71 -9.18 11.21
N GLY A 32 -1.78 -9.83 11.68
CA GLY A 32 -2.84 -10.36 10.84
C GLY A 32 -3.52 -9.28 9.99
N ALA A 33 -3.83 -8.11 10.58
CA ALA A 33 -4.42 -6.99 9.87
C ALA A 33 -3.51 -6.45 8.75
N LEU A 34 -2.21 -6.29 9.04
CA LEU A 34 -1.22 -5.87 8.03
C LEU A 34 -1.10 -6.92 6.93
N ARG A 35 -1.03 -8.21 7.28
CA ARG A 35 -0.96 -9.31 6.30
C ARG A 35 -2.19 -9.32 5.38
N ALA A 36 -3.38 -9.12 5.93
CA ALA A 36 -4.61 -9.04 5.15
C ALA A 36 -4.62 -7.82 4.21
N ALA A 37 -4.14 -6.66 4.68
CA ALA A 37 -4.00 -5.47 3.85
C ALA A 37 -3.00 -5.68 2.70
N SER A 38 -1.85 -6.31 2.96
CA SER A 38 -0.85 -6.66 1.95
C SER A 38 -1.40 -7.65 0.91
N ASN A 39 -2.14 -8.67 1.34
CA ASN A 39 -2.79 -9.61 0.42
C ASN A 39 -3.85 -8.93 -0.46
N LYS A 40 -4.63 -8.00 0.10
CA LYS A 40 -5.59 -7.18 -0.65
C LYS A 40 -4.89 -6.28 -1.67
N PHE A 41 -3.76 -5.67 -1.30
CA PHE A 41 -2.97 -4.87 -2.26
C PHE A 41 -2.44 -5.75 -3.39
N ARG A 42 -1.84 -6.90 -3.05
CA ARG A 42 -1.29 -7.85 -4.01
C ARG A 42 -2.34 -8.33 -5.02
N SER A 43 -3.50 -8.79 -4.55
CA SER A 43 -4.58 -9.26 -5.43
C SER A 43 -5.09 -8.17 -6.38
N ARG A 44 -5.19 -6.92 -5.91
CA ARG A 44 -5.52 -5.77 -6.78
C ARG A 44 -4.42 -5.49 -7.80
N PHE A 45 -3.16 -5.58 -7.39
CA PHE A 45 -2.04 -5.37 -8.30
C PHE A 45 -1.97 -6.43 -9.40
N GLU A 46 -2.27 -7.70 -9.09
CA GLU A 46 -2.40 -8.77 -10.09
C GLU A 46 -3.50 -8.49 -11.13
N ILE A 47 -4.57 -7.77 -10.75
CA ILE A 47 -5.59 -7.29 -11.68
C ILE A 47 -5.04 -6.15 -12.54
N VAL A 48 -4.32 -5.19 -11.95
CA VAL A 48 -3.65 -4.11 -12.68
C VAL A 48 -2.70 -4.67 -13.74
N GLU A 49 -1.84 -5.62 -13.38
CA GLU A 49 -0.91 -6.27 -14.32
C GLU A 49 -1.64 -6.95 -15.48
N ARG A 50 -2.74 -7.64 -15.18
CA ARG A 50 -3.57 -8.30 -16.20
C ARG A 50 -4.22 -7.29 -17.16
N LEU A 51 -4.78 -6.21 -16.62
CA LEU A 51 -5.41 -5.16 -17.43
C LEU A 51 -4.37 -4.42 -18.28
N ALA A 52 -3.19 -4.15 -17.74
CA ALA A 52 -2.10 -3.53 -18.47
C ALA A 52 -1.66 -4.42 -19.65
N ALA A 53 -1.48 -5.72 -19.41
CA ALA A 53 -1.15 -6.68 -20.45
C ALA A 53 -2.22 -6.77 -21.55
N GLN A 54 -3.51 -6.78 -21.17
CA GLN A 54 -4.62 -6.78 -22.14
C GLN A 54 -4.68 -5.52 -23.01
N ARG A 55 -4.19 -4.40 -22.50
CA ARG A 55 -4.20 -3.09 -23.18
C ARG A 55 -2.85 -2.73 -23.80
N SER A 56 -1.87 -3.63 -23.76
CA SER A 56 -0.49 -3.37 -24.21
C SER A 56 0.13 -2.14 -23.54
N ILE A 57 -0.18 -1.92 -22.26
CA ILE A 57 0.36 -0.83 -21.45
C ILE A 57 1.61 -1.36 -20.72
N ASP A 58 2.74 -0.68 -20.90
CA ASP A 58 3.91 -0.88 -20.05
C ASP A 58 3.74 -0.10 -18.74
N LEU A 59 3.67 -0.83 -17.61
CA LEU A 59 3.48 -0.24 -16.28
C LEU A 59 4.65 0.65 -15.84
N GLN A 60 5.87 0.41 -16.33
CA GLN A 60 7.05 1.18 -15.91
C GLN A 60 7.07 2.58 -16.54
N SER A 61 6.52 2.71 -17.74
CA SER A 61 6.44 3.98 -18.48
C SER A 61 5.04 4.61 -18.48
N ALA A 62 4.05 3.95 -17.89
CA ALA A 62 2.69 4.45 -17.76
C ALA A 62 2.63 5.74 -16.95
N SER A 63 1.77 6.66 -17.38
CA SER A 63 1.47 7.87 -16.60
C SER A 63 0.77 7.51 -15.28
N LEU A 64 0.92 8.36 -14.26
CA LEU A 64 0.20 8.20 -12.99
C LEU A 64 -1.32 8.11 -13.20
N GLU A 65 -1.86 8.90 -14.13
CA GLU A 65 -3.28 8.86 -14.47
C GLU A 65 -3.70 7.48 -15.03
N THR A 66 -2.86 6.88 -15.87
CA THR A 66 -3.10 5.52 -16.39
C THR A 66 -3.03 4.49 -15.26
N LEU A 67 -2.05 4.59 -14.37
CA LEU A 67 -1.92 3.68 -13.22
C LEU A 67 -3.13 3.80 -12.28
N ASP A 68 -3.59 5.02 -12.01
CA ASP A 68 -4.77 5.29 -11.17
C ASP A 68 -6.04 4.70 -11.80
N GLN A 69 -6.24 4.87 -13.12
CA GLN A 69 -7.38 4.27 -13.82
C GLN A 69 -7.38 2.73 -13.73
N LEU A 70 -6.23 2.09 -13.91
CA LEU A 70 -6.11 0.63 -13.75
C LEU A 70 -6.38 0.20 -12.30
N TRP A 71 -5.88 0.96 -11.34
CA TRP A 71 -6.08 0.72 -9.92
C TRP A 71 -7.53 0.88 -9.48
N ASP A 72 -8.25 1.88 -10.00
CA ASP A 72 -9.67 2.08 -9.74
C ASP A 72 -10.53 0.92 -10.23
N ILE A 73 -10.22 0.38 -11.42
CA ILE A 73 -10.88 -0.84 -11.91
C ILE A 73 -10.57 -2.03 -10.99
N ALA A 74 -9.31 -2.19 -10.57
CA ALA A 74 -8.92 -3.27 -9.67
C ALA A 74 -9.56 -3.19 -8.28
N LYS A 75 -9.86 -1.98 -7.77
CA LYS A 75 -10.60 -1.78 -6.51
C LYS A 75 -12.08 -2.15 -6.60
N GLY A 76 -12.67 -2.09 -7.81
CA GLY A 76 -14.09 -2.35 -8.07
C GLY A 76 -14.44 -3.81 -8.37
N GLN A 77 -13.44 -4.68 -8.47
CA GLN A 77 -13.56 -6.14 -8.58
C GLN A 77 -13.51 -6.77 -7.18
#